data_AF-A0A8J7SMD2-F1
#
_entry.id   AF-A0A8J7SMD2-F1
#
_cell.length_a   1.000
_cell.length_b   1.000
_cell.length_c   1.000
_cell.angle_alpha   90.00
_cell.angle_beta   90.00
_cell.angle_gamma   90.00
#
_symmetry.space_group_name_H-M   'P 1'
#
loop_
_entity.id
_entity.type
_entity.pdbx_description
1 polymer ?
#
loop_
_entity_poly.entity_id
_entity_poly.type
_entity_poly.pdbx_seq_one_letter_code
_entity_poly.pdbx_strand_id
1 'polypeptide(L)'
;MMKSILCGALVLTSGILMAEEMNSDKVEAVSAISLEGTQWQLVEINGEPIDLQAGDQPARVPRILFDAEKSTLGGLAGVNRFSGTYELDGQKLKFGPLMLTRMMGPEHLMAIEGQHTGMLGRVSSWKIEANQLVLSDDSAAELLVYQAEMPAVTGTVSYRERIALPAGAVLKVVLEDVSIADKAATVISQIEQAAGAPPMAFELNYDASKIDPAMRYNVRARIELDGNLLFISDTAAPVLTHENGSTVNLLLKQLAR
;
A
#
# COMPACT_ATOMS: atom_id res chain seq x y z
N MET A 1 -36.15 63.56 -31.08
CA MET A 1 -36.94 62.92 -32.15
C MET A 1 -37.30 61.51 -31.70
N MET A 2 -38.61 61.24 -31.61
CA MET A 2 -39.23 59.97 -31.21
C MET A 2 -39.00 58.87 -32.25
N LYS A 3 -38.90 57.61 -31.78
CA LYS A 3 -39.73 56.50 -32.27
C LYS A 3 -39.68 55.30 -31.31
N SER A 4 -40.81 55.08 -30.66
CA SER A 4 -41.23 53.89 -29.92
C SER A 4 -42.04 52.97 -30.83
N ILE A 5 -41.82 51.65 -30.78
CA ILE A 5 -42.83 50.62 -31.08
C ILE A 5 -42.66 49.47 -30.09
N LEU A 6 -43.78 49.09 -29.47
CA LEU A 6 -43.98 48.03 -28.49
C LEU A 6 -45.05 47.06 -29.03
N CYS A 7 -44.87 45.75 -28.84
CA CYS A 7 -45.89 44.67 -28.79
C CYS A 7 -45.08 43.34 -28.67
N GLY A 8 -45.07 42.58 -27.56
CA GLY A 8 -46.14 41.77 -26.95
C GLY A 8 -46.10 40.34 -27.53
N ALA A 9 -46.21 39.19 -26.85
CA ALA A 9 -46.23 38.75 -25.45
C ALA A 9 -46.13 37.18 -25.47
N LEU A 10 -45.88 36.57 -24.29
CA LEU A 10 -46.39 35.26 -23.81
C LEU A 10 -45.57 33.94 -23.96
N VAL A 11 -44.94 33.60 -22.82
CA VAL A 11 -44.70 32.34 -22.09
C VAL A 11 -45.14 31.00 -22.70
N LEU A 12 -44.23 30.01 -22.70
CA LEU A 12 -44.53 28.61 -22.32
C LEU A 12 -43.42 28.05 -21.41
N THR A 13 -43.88 27.45 -20.33
CA THR A 13 -43.20 26.79 -19.22
C THR A 13 -42.46 25.53 -19.65
N SER A 14 -41.29 25.26 -19.07
CA SER A 14 -40.84 23.88 -18.88
C SER A 14 -40.19 23.76 -17.50
N GLY A 15 -40.89 23.11 -16.59
CA GLY A 15 -40.32 22.62 -15.34
C GLY A 15 -39.34 21.49 -15.64
N ILE A 16 -38.22 21.49 -14.94
CA ILE A 16 -37.43 20.28 -14.66
C ILE A 16 -37.43 20.10 -13.15
N LEU A 17 -37.72 18.86 -12.78
CA LEU A 17 -37.81 18.30 -11.45
C LEU A 17 -36.52 17.50 -11.17
N MET A 18 -36.06 17.56 -9.91
CA MET A 18 -35.09 16.67 -9.21
C MET A 18 -33.67 16.52 -9.76
N ALA A 19 -32.69 16.82 -8.89
CA ALA A 19 -31.74 15.81 -8.44
C ALA A 19 -31.19 16.20 -7.05
N GLU A 20 -31.38 15.31 -6.08
CA GLU A 20 -30.74 15.29 -4.78
C GLU A 20 -29.21 15.37 -4.93
N GLU A 21 -28.56 16.29 -4.22
CA GLU A 21 -27.15 16.17 -3.90
C GLU A 21 -26.97 15.01 -2.91
N MET A 22 -26.80 13.82 -3.45
CA MET A 22 -26.40 12.64 -2.68
C MET A 22 -24.93 12.75 -2.27
N ASN A 23 -24.74 12.66 -0.97
CA ASN A 23 -23.69 11.90 -0.30
C ASN A 23 -22.26 12.09 -0.82
N SER A 24 -21.55 13.03 -0.20
CA SER A 24 -20.09 13.03 -0.18
C SER A 24 -19.62 11.74 0.49
N ASP A 25 -19.33 10.72 -0.33
CA ASP A 25 -18.56 9.55 0.08
C ASP A 25 -17.25 10.05 0.70
N LYS A 26 -17.19 9.93 2.01
CA LYS A 26 -15.95 10.04 2.75
C LYS A 26 -15.19 8.75 2.45
N VAL A 27 -14.49 8.72 1.32
CA VAL A 27 -13.47 7.71 1.04
C VAL A 27 -12.41 7.89 2.12
N GLU A 28 -12.48 7.05 3.16
CA GLU A 28 -11.45 7.01 4.19
C GLU A 28 -10.11 6.73 3.50
N ALA A 29 -9.18 7.67 3.67
CA ALA A 29 -7.88 7.65 3.04
C ALA A 29 -7.18 6.33 3.38
N VAL A 30 -7.03 5.47 2.38
CA VAL A 30 -6.04 4.38 2.43
C VAL A 30 -4.71 5.07 2.68
N SER A 31 -4.12 4.80 3.84
CA SER A 31 -2.91 5.50 4.28
C SER A 31 -1.82 5.33 3.23
N ALA A 32 -1.37 6.42 2.61
CA ALA A 32 -0.32 6.41 1.59
C ALA A 32 0.94 5.73 2.12
N ILE A 33 1.67 5.03 1.24
CA ILE A 33 2.97 4.43 1.55
C ILE A 33 4.00 5.56 1.65
N SER A 34 4.84 5.51 2.67
CA SER A 34 5.89 6.50 2.90
C SER A 34 7.13 6.18 2.08
N LEU A 35 7.87 7.20 1.61
CA LEU A 35 9.19 6.98 1.00
C LEU A 35 10.17 6.38 2.02
N GLU A 36 10.20 6.98 3.20
CA GLU A 36 11.07 6.61 4.31
C GLU A 36 10.46 5.49 5.15
N GLY A 37 11.31 4.59 5.66
CA GLY A 37 10.89 3.43 6.44
C GLY A 37 10.31 2.27 5.61
N THR A 38 9.99 2.47 4.33
CA THR A 38 9.57 1.42 3.41
C THR A 38 10.78 0.82 2.69
N GLN A 39 10.85 -0.52 2.64
CA GLN A 39 11.84 -1.22 1.82
C GLN A 39 11.33 -1.30 0.37
N TRP A 40 12.13 -0.80 -0.56
CA TRP A 40 11.77 -0.69 -1.98
C TRP A 40 12.62 -1.64 -2.81
N GLN A 41 12.00 -2.55 -3.55
CA GLN A 41 12.66 -3.52 -4.44
C GLN A 41 12.68 -3.02 -5.88
N LEU A 42 13.84 -3.00 -6.52
CA LEU A 42 13.96 -2.52 -7.90
C LEU A 42 13.22 -3.45 -8.85
N VAL A 43 12.42 -2.88 -9.75
CA VAL A 43 11.68 -3.64 -10.78
C VAL A 43 12.00 -3.18 -12.19
N GLU A 44 12.35 -1.90 -12.39
CA GLU A 44 12.70 -1.37 -13.72
C GLU A 44 13.86 -0.38 -13.66
N ILE A 45 14.64 -0.35 -14.73
CA ILE A 45 15.70 0.64 -14.98
C ILE A 45 15.51 1.23 -16.37
N ASN A 46 15.39 2.56 -16.49
CA ASN A 46 15.12 3.28 -17.73
C ASN A 46 13.92 2.73 -18.53
N GLY A 47 12.85 2.33 -17.83
CA GLY A 47 11.64 1.77 -18.44
C GLY A 47 11.74 0.30 -18.90
N GLU A 48 12.87 -0.36 -18.66
CA GLU A 48 13.06 -1.79 -18.96
C GLU A 48 12.98 -2.61 -17.66
N PRO A 49 12.13 -3.65 -17.59
CA PRO A 49 12.09 -4.57 -16.46
C PRO A 49 13.44 -5.26 -16.23
N ILE A 50 13.83 -5.38 -14.97
CA ILE A 50 15.07 -6.09 -14.62
C ILE A 50 14.85 -7.61 -14.68
N ASP A 51 15.78 -8.33 -15.30
CA ASP A 51 15.79 -9.80 -15.28
C ASP A 51 16.70 -10.31 -14.15
N LEU A 52 16.08 -10.88 -13.11
CA LEU A 52 16.77 -11.48 -11.97
C LEU A 52 16.95 -13.00 -12.10
N GLN A 53 16.39 -13.62 -13.15
CA GLN A 53 16.35 -15.07 -13.34
C GLN A 53 17.45 -15.60 -14.28
N ALA A 54 18.34 -14.72 -14.77
CA ALA A 54 19.39 -15.07 -15.71
C ALA A 54 20.56 -15.92 -15.13
N GLY A 55 20.32 -16.79 -14.13
CA GLY A 55 21.33 -17.73 -13.61
C GLY A 55 20.84 -18.71 -12.53
N ASP A 56 21.72 -19.65 -12.14
CA ASP A 56 21.44 -20.73 -11.16
C ASP A 56 21.51 -20.30 -9.68
N GLN A 57 21.84 -19.04 -9.40
CA GLN A 57 21.92 -18.52 -8.03
C GLN A 57 20.57 -17.93 -7.58
N PRO A 58 20.21 -18.00 -6.29
CA PRO A 58 19.00 -17.37 -5.81
C PRO A 58 19.03 -15.88 -6.13
N ALA A 59 17.96 -15.40 -6.77
CA ALA A 59 17.78 -14.01 -7.16
C ALA A 59 18.07 -13.08 -5.97
N ARG A 60 19.06 -12.21 -6.12
CA ARG A 60 19.37 -11.14 -5.17
C ARG A 60 18.67 -9.88 -5.64
N VAL A 61 17.45 -9.66 -5.16
CA VAL A 61 16.63 -8.51 -5.55
C VAL A 61 17.31 -7.21 -5.07
N PRO A 62 17.72 -6.31 -5.98
CA PRO A 62 18.22 -5.00 -5.60
C PRO A 62 17.14 -4.26 -4.81
N ARG A 63 17.54 -3.57 -3.74
CA ARG A 63 16.62 -2.88 -2.85
C ARG A 63 17.24 -1.66 -2.22
N ILE A 64 16.39 -0.72 -1.84
CA ILE A 64 16.76 0.53 -1.16
C ILE A 64 15.83 0.77 0.03
N LEU A 65 16.39 1.33 1.11
CA LEU A 65 15.67 1.78 2.29
C LEU A 65 16.18 3.17 2.65
N PHE A 66 15.25 4.10 2.89
CA PHE A 66 15.53 5.46 3.35
C PHE A 66 15.26 5.55 4.87
N ASP A 67 16.30 5.89 5.63
CA ASP A 67 16.23 6.14 7.07
C ASP A 67 16.00 7.65 7.29
N ALA A 68 14.81 8.00 7.77
CA ALA A 68 14.38 9.39 8.03
C ALA A 68 15.21 10.03 9.14
N GLU A 69 15.48 9.30 10.22
CA GLU A 69 16.14 9.82 11.43
C GLU A 69 17.58 10.25 11.15
N LYS A 70 18.26 9.52 10.28
CA LYS A 70 19.67 9.76 9.95
C LYS A 70 19.88 10.50 8.63
N SER A 71 18.82 10.74 7.85
CA SER A 71 18.89 11.23 6.47
C SER A 71 19.88 10.42 5.61
N THR A 72 19.88 9.10 5.83
CA THR A 72 20.77 8.16 5.15
C THR A 72 19.97 7.08 4.44
N LEU A 73 20.51 6.56 3.36
CA LEU A 73 19.96 5.39 2.69
C LEU A 73 20.94 4.22 2.73
N GLY A 74 20.38 3.03 2.57
CA GLY A 74 21.16 1.81 2.40
C GLY A 74 20.43 0.83 1.50
N GLY A 75 21.19 -0.10 0.93
CA GLY A 75 20.58 -1.05 0.01
C GLY A 75 21.51 -2.12 -0.52
N LEU A 76 20.94 -2.94 -1.39
CA LEU A 76 21.63 -3.90 -2.24
C LEU A 76 21.45 -3.43 -3.68
N ALA A 77 22.53 -3.22 -4.42
CA ALA A 77 22.44 -2.77 -5.81
C ALA A 77 22.36 -3.94 -6.81
N GLY A 78 22.61 -5.16 -6.33
CA GLY A 78 22.70 -6.38 -7.12
C GLY A 78 23.66 -7.33 -6.41
N VAL A 79 24.96 -7.22 -6.70
CA VAL A 79 26.00 -7.97 -6.00
C VAL A 79 26.45 -7.24 -4.73
N ASN A 80 26.68 -5.94 -4.84
CA ASN A 80 27.23 -5.10 -3.79
C ASN A 80 26.17 -4.38 -2.95
N ARG A 81 26.53 -4.13 -1.69
CA ARG A 81 25.76 -3.26 -0.80
C ARG A 81 26.21 -1.83 -1.03
N PHE A 82 25.28 -0.90 -0.87
CA PHE A 82 25.54 0.52 -0.94
C PHE A 82 24.93 1.25 0.26
N SER A 83 25.51 2.40 0.58
CA SER A 83 25.00 3.34 1.58
C SER A 83 25.35 4.77 1.17
N GLY A 84 24.55 5.74 1.60
CA GLY A 84 24.81 7.15 1.34
C GLY A 84 23.88 8.06 2.11
N THR A 85 23.94 9.35 1.81
CA THR A 85 23.00 10.34 2.32
C THR A 85 22.02 10.75 1.23
N TYR A 86 20.89 11.32 1.63
CA TYR A 86 19.96 11.94 0.70
C TYR A 86 19.41 13.24 1.28
N GLU A 87 18.92 14.09 0.40
CA GLU A 87 18.23 15.34 0.74
C GLU A 87 16.85 15.34 0.10
N LEU A 88 15.84 15.71 0.89
CA LEU A 88 14.45 15.87 0.47
C LEU A 88 14.02 17.34 0.56
N ASP A 89 13.36 17.81 -0.50
CA ASP A 89 12.66 19.11 -0.54
C ASP A 89 11.34 18.90 -1.30
N GLY A 90 10.30 18.48 -0.57
CA GLY A 90 9.04 18.03 -1.15
C GLY A 90 9.23 16.80 -2.06
N GLN A 91 8.91 16.95 -3.34
CA GLN A 91 9.09 15.90 -4.36
C GLN A 91 10.50 15.90 -4.97
N LYS A 92 11.40 16.80 -4.55
CA LYS A 92 12.80 16.74 -4.95
C LYS A 92 13.54 15.75 -4.05
N LEU A 93 14.37 14.93 -4.67
CA LEU A 93 15.24 13.97 -4.00
C LEU A 93 16.61 14.05 -4.65
N LYS A 94 17.64 14.28 -3.83
CA LYS A 94 19.03 14.22 -4.28
C LYS A 94 19.81 13.24 -3.44
N PHE A 95 20.60 12.41 -4.10
CA PHE A 95 21.52 11.50 -3.43
C PHE A 95 22.88 12.17 -3.26
N GLY A 96 23.45 12.04 -2.06
CA GLY A 96 24.84 12.35 -1.80
C GLY A 96 25.78 11.27 -2.34
N PRO A 97 27.09 11.37 -2.05
CA PRO A 97 28.06 10.35 -2.44
C PRO A 97 27.67 8.95 -1.92
N LEU A 98 27.64 7.97 -2.83
CA LEU A 98 27.40 6.57 -2.47
C LEU A 98 28.71 5.87 -2.13
N MET A 99 28.69 5.10 -1.05
CA MET A 99 29.72 4.14 -0.68
C MET A 99 29.26 2.74 -1.06
N LEU A 100 30.12 1.96 -1.72
CA LEU A 100 29.80 0.61 -2.18
C LEU A 100 30.88 -0.39 -1.74
N THR A 101 30.47 -1.63 -1.48
CA THR A 101 31.40 -2.76 -1.40
C THR A 101 31.94 -3.11 -2.80
N ARG A 102 33.00 -3.93 -2.87
CA ARG A 102 33.60 -4.40 -4.15
C ARG A 102 33.71 -5.93 -4.19
N MET A 103 32.58 -6.61 -4.27
CA MET A 103 32.47 -8.04 -4.46
C MET A 103 32.31 -8.37 -5.95
N MET A 104 32.78 -9.55 -6.33
CA MET A 104 32.54 -10.15 -7.64
C MET A 104 31.28 -11.02 -7.59
N GLY A 105 30.56 -11.11 -8.70
CA GLY A 105 29.37 -11.96 -8.82
C GLY A 105 29.04 -12.27 -10.28
N PRO A 106 27.87 -12.88 -10.53
CA PRO A 106 27.38 -13.14 -11.89
C PRO A 106 27.35 -11.86 -12.72
N GLU A 107 27.75 -11.97 -13.99
CA GLU A 107 27.90 -10.82 -14.89
C GLU A 107 26.59 -10.02 -15.03
N HIS A 108 25.45 -10.71 -15.18
CA HIS A 108 24.16 -10.05 -15.30
C HIS A 108 23.79 -9.23 -14.04
N LEU A 109 24.10 -9.73 -12.84
CA LEU A 109 23.86 -9.00 -11.59
C LEU A 109 24.82 -7.82 -11.41
N MET A 110 26.07 -7.94 -11.88
CA MET A 110 27.02 -6.82 -11.87
C MET A 110 26.63 -5.72 -12.87
N ALA A 111 26.07 -6.10 -14.02
CA ALA A 111 25.53 -5.15 -15.00
C ALA A 111 24.34 -4.37 -14.43
N ILE A 112 23.38 -5.07 -13.79
CA ILE A 112 22.24 -4.45 -13.08
C ILE A 112 22.75 -3.49 -12.01
N GLU A 113 23.73 -3.89 -11.19
CA GLU A 113 24.33 -3.03 -10.16
C GLU A 113 24.92 -1.73 -10.73
N GLY A 114 25.69 -1.83 -11.82
CA GLY A 114 26.30 -0.67 -12.45
C GLY A 114 25.26 0.30 -13.01
N GLN A 115 24.20 -0.23 -13.63
CA GLN A 115 23.08 0.58 -14.13
C GLN A 115 22.30 1.22 -12.99
N HIS A 116 21.93 0.45 -11.96
CA HIS A 116 21.17 0.91 -10.80
C HIS A 116 21.89 2.07 -10.09
N THR A 117 23.15 1.86 -9.73
CA THR A 117 23.94 2.86 -8.99
C THR A 117 24.30 4.07 -9.84
N GLY A 118 24.51 3.88 -11.15
CA GLY A 118 24.70 4.98 -12.10
C GLY A 118 23.46 5.87 -12.24
N MET A 119 22.26 5.29 -12.21
CA MET A 119 21.01 6.05 -12.28
C MET A 119 20.72 6.82 -10.99
N LEU A 120 21.06 6.28 -9.82
CA LEU A 120 20.88 6.99 -8.53
C LEU A 120 21.57 8.36 -8.53
N GLY A 121 22.74 8.50 -9.16
CA GLY A 121 23.45 9.78 -9.26
C GLY A 121 22.78 10.84 -10.15
N ARG A 122 21.73 10.47 -10.90
CA ARG A 122 20.97 11.36 -11.81
C ARG A 122 19.59 11.73 -11.28
N VAL A 123 19.14 11.08 -10.21
CA VAL A 123 17.80 11.33 -9.64
C VAL A 123 17.75 12.74 -9.08
N SER A 124 16.66 13.44 -9.40
CA SER A 124 16.36 14.76 -8.84
C SER A 124 14.95 14.87 -8.27
N SER A 125 14.06 13.92 -8.58
CA SER A 125 12.70 13.89 -8.07
C SER A 125 12.19 12.47 -7.82
N TRP A 126 11.14 12.38 -7.01
CA TRP A 126 10.48 11.13 -6.66
C TRP A 126 8.96 11.31 -6.59
N LYS A 127 8.24 10.22 -6.84
CA LYS A 127 6.81 10.09 -6.60
C LYS A 127 6.48 8.66 -6.16
N ILE A 128 5.39 8.50 -5.40
CA ILE A 128 4.82 7.19 -5.11
C ILE A 128 3.46 7.12 -5.80
N GLU A 129 3.28 6.12 -6.66
CA GLU A 129 2.02 5.81 -7.33
C GLU A 129 1.55 4.43 -6.87
N ALA A 130 0.40 4.37 -6.20
CA ALA A 130 -0.08 3.18 -5.50
C ALA A 130 0.98 2.61 -4.52
N ASN A 131 1.70 1.57 -4.93
CA ASN A 131 2.76 0.92 -4.18
C ASN A 131 4.12 0.90 -4.91
N GLN A 132 4.29 1.76 -5.92
CA GLN A 132 5.53 1.92 -6.66
C GLN A 132 6.19 3.26 -6.35
N LEU A 133 7.50 3.22 -6.11
CA LEU A 133 8.35 4.40 -6.03
C LEU A 133 8.98 4.61 -7.40
N VAL A 134 8.74 5.78 -7.98
CA VAL A 134 9.32 6.19 -9.26
C VAL A 134 10.32 7.31 -9.00
N LEU A 135 11.56 7.11 -9.42
CA LEU A 135 12.63 8.11 -9.34
C LEU A 135 12.92 8.66 -10.73
N SER A 136 12.93 9.98 -10.87
CA SER A 136 13.09 10.68 -12.15
C SER A 136 14.24 11.68 -12.13
N ASP A 137 14.75 12.01 -13.32
CA ASP A 137 15.75 13.07 -13.49
C ASP A 137 15.13 14.46 -13.70
N ASP A 138 15.98 15.47 -13.94
CA ASP A 138 15.58 16.87 -14.14
C ASP A 138 14.70 17.09 -15.39
N SER A 139 14.69 16.13 -16.33
CA SER A 139 13.82 16.16 -17.51
C SER A 139 12.49 15.44 -17.29
N ALA A 140 12.24 14.97 -16.06
CA ALA A 140 11.12 14.10 -15.70
C ALA A 140 11.14 12.73 -16.41
N ALA A 141 12.31 12.27 -16.87
CA ALA A 141 12.47 10.91 -17.37
C ALA A 141 12.53 9.93 -16.19
N GLU A 142 11.71 8.88 -16.23
CA GLU A 142 11.68 7.83 -15.22
C GLU A 142 12.95 6.96 -15.33
N LEU A 143 13.79 7.00 -14.30
CA LEU A 143 15.07 6.30 -14.28
C LEU A 143 14.99 4.94 -13.61
N LEU A 144 14.28 4.88 -12.48
CA LEU A 144 14.20 3.71 -11.62
C LEU A 144 12.78 3.58 -11.09
N VAL A 145 12.21 2.39 -11.23
CA VAL A 145 10.93 2.04 -10.61
C VAL A 145 11.18 0.95 -9.60
N TYR A 146 10.66 1.15 -8.40
CA TYR A 146 10.71 0.18 -7.32
C TYR A 146 9.31 -0.21 -6.87
N GLN A 147 9.18 -1.45 -6.43
CA GLN A 147 7.99 -1.99 -5.78
C GLN A 147 8.18 -1.96 -4.26
N ALA A 148 7.20 -1.45 -3.52
CA ALA A 148 7.22 -1.55 -2.06
C ALA A 148 7.19 -3.03 -1.65
N GLU A 149 8.14 -3.44 -0.82
CA GLU A 149 8.11 -4.74 -0.15
C GLU A 149 7.14 -4.64 1.03
N MET A 150 5.93 -5.14 0.81
CA MET A 150 4.88 -5.14 1.81
C MET A 150 4.86 -6.51 2.50
N PRO A 151 5.28 -6.63 3.77
CA PRO A 151 5.01 -7.84 4.55
C PRO A 151 3.51 -8.05 4.70
N ALA A 152 3.12 -9.31 4.95
CA ALA A 152 1.73 -9.70 5.10
C ALA A 152 1.43 -10.30 6.47
N VAL A 153 0.24 -9.99 7.00
CA VAL A 153 -0.42 -10.84 7.98
C VAL A 153 -1.33 -11.82 7.25
N THR A 154 -1.13 -13.11 7.47
CA THR A 154 -1.88 -14.19 6.79
C THR A 154 -2.77 -14.93 7.75
N GLY A 155 -3.76 -15.66 7.23
CA GLY A 155 -4.58 -16.45 8.12
C GLY A 155 -5.77 -17.09 7.46
N THR A 156 -6.61 -17.66 8.33
CA THR A 156 -7.91 -18.21 7.91
C THR A 156 -9.05 -17.67 8.76
N VAL A 157 -10.21 -17.58 8.14
CA VAL A 157 -11.47 -17.18 8.76
C VAL A 157 -12.44 -18.37 8.70
N SER A 158 -12.96 -18.78 9.85
CA SER A 158 -13.93 -19.87 9.98
C SER A 158 -15.11 -19.46 10.85
N TYR A 159 -16.23 -20.16 10.74
CA TYR A 159 -17.37 -20.08 11.66
C TYR A 159 -17.89 -21.50 11.96
N ARG A 160 -18.67 -21.70 13.03
CA ARG A 160 -19.02 -23.05 13.53
C ARG A 160 -20.28 -23.62 12.89
N GLU A 161 -21.14 -22.74 12.42
CA GLU A 161 -22.45 -23.02 11.90
C GLU A 161 -22.32 -23.77 10.56
N ARG A 162 -23.04 -24.88 10.40
CA ARG A 162 -23.05 -25.64 9.14
C ARG A 162 -24.05 -25.04 8.16
N ILE A 163 -23.87 -23.76 7.86
CA ILE A 163 -24.71 -23.01 6.93
C ILE A 163 -23.87 -22.52 5.76
N ALA A 164 -24.48 -22.52 4.56
CA ALA A 164 -23.90 -21.83 3.42
C ALA A 164 -24.11 -20.32 3.60
N LEU A 165 -23.07 -19.53 3.29
CA LEU A 165 -23.23 -18.09 3.19
C LEU A 165 -24.13 -17.75 2.00
N PRO A 166 -25.00 -16.72 2.11
CA PRO A 166 -25.72 -16.19 0.97
C PRO A 166 -24.75 -15.73 -0.13
N ALA A 167 -25.17 -15.87 -1.38
CA ALA A 167 -24.42 -15.29 -2.50
C ALA A 167 -24.31 -13.77 -2.33
N GLY A 168 -23.12 -13.22 -2.60
CA GLY A 168 -22.85 -11.79 -2.42
C GLY A 168 -22.36 -11.40 -1.01
N ALA A 169 -22.24 -12.34 -0.08
CA ALA A 169 -21.58 -12.06 1.20
C ALA A 169 -20.11 -11.66 0.98
N VAL A 170 -19.67 -10.62 1.68
CA VAL A 170 -18.31 -10.07 1.61
C VAL A 170 -17.61 -10.28 2.94
N LEU A 171 -16.41 -10.88 2.89
CA LEU A 171 -15.49 -10.97 4.01
C LEU A 171 -14.64 -9.69 4.04
N LYS A 172 -14.70 -8.97 5.15
CA LYS A 172 -13.80 -7.85 5.44
C LYS A 172 -12.84 -8.24 6.54
N VAL A 173 -11.56 -8.08 6.30
CA VAL A 173 -10.50 -8.35 7.29
C VAL A 173 -9.69 -7.09 7.49
N VAL A 174 -9.39 -6.75 8.74
CA VAL A 174 -8.74 -5.49 9.12
C VAL A 174 -7.59 -5.79 10.06
N LEU A 175 -6.41 -5.22 9.78
CA LEU A 175 -5.29 -5.07 10.70
C LEU A 175 -5.37 -3.69 11.35
N GLU A 176 -5.30 -3.63 12.67
CA GLU A 176 -5.53 -2.40 13.43
C GLU A 176 -4.61 -2.28 14.64
N ASP A 177 -4.26 -1.05 14.98
CA ASP A 177 -3.59 -0.69 16.24
C ASP A 177 -4.64 -0.51 17.36
N VAL A 178 -4.48 -1.31 18.41
CA VAL A 178 -5.35 -1.39 19.59
C VAL A 178 -4.62 -0.97 20.87
N SER A 179 -3.56 -0.17 20.74
CA SER A 179 -2.72 0.26 21.87
C SER A 179 -3.46 1.16 22.84
N ILE A 180 -4.41 1.97 22.33
CA ILE A 180 -5.19 2.90 23.13
C ILE A 180 -6.55 2.26 23.47
N ALA A 181 -6.76 1.98 24.75
CA ALA A 181 -8.05 1.52 25.24
C ALA A 181 -9.13 2.61 25.09
N ASP A 182 -10.40 2.19 24.91
CA ASP A 182 -11.58 3.06 24.84
C ASP A 182 -11.56 4.11 23.70
N LYS A 183 -10.66 3.94 22.73
CA LYS A 183 -10.62 4.70 21.48
C LYS A 183 -10.94 3.76 20.31
N ALA A 184 -11.58 4.29 19.27
CA ALA A 184 -11.68 3.58 18.00
C ALA A 184 -10.26 3.19 17.52
N ALA A 185 -10.09 1.91 17.18
CA ALA A 185 -8.81 1.38 16.73
C ALA A 185 -8.38 2.05 15.42
N THR A 186 -7.07 2.29 15.27
CA THR A 186 -6.52 2.87 14.04
C THR A 186 -6.32 1.75 13.02
N VAL A 187 -6.96 1.84 11.85
CA VAL A 187 -6.78 0.85 10.78
C VAL A 187 -5.41 1.03 10.12
N ILE A 188 -4.65 -0.06 10.04
CA ILE A 188 -3.33 -0.12 9.38
C ILE A 188 -3.47 -0.66 7.96
N SER A 189 -4.25 -1.73 7.78
CA SER A 189 -4.53 -2.36 6.49
C SER A 189 -5.89 -3.03 6.51
N GLN A 190 -6.54 -3.14 5.36
CA GLN A 190 -7.79 -3.86 5.21
C GLN A 190 -7.90 -4.49 3.83
N ILE A 191 -8.68 -5.58 3.76
CA ILE A 191 -9.11 -6.18 2.51
C ILE A 191 -10.62 -6.45 2.54
N GLU A 192 -11.20 -6.47 1.34
CA GLU A 192 -12.54 -6.99 1.11
C GLU A 192 -12.45 -8.07 0.03
N GLN A 193 -13.06 -9.23 0.26
CA GLN A 193 -13.13 -10.32 -0.71
C GLN A 193 -14.49 -11.01 -0.65
N ALA A 194 -14.86 -11.72 -1.71
CA ALA A 194 -16.04 -12.56 -1.68
C ALA A 194 -15.92 -13.62 -0.57
N ALA A 195 -16.93 -13.69 0.29
CA ALA A 195 -16.98 -14.71 1.32
C ALA A 195 -17.38 -16.05 0.69
N GLY A 196 -16.63 -17.10 1.02
CA GLY A 196 -16.80 -18.45 0.47
C GLY A 196 -17.03 -19.50 1.56
N ALA A 197 -16.71 -20.75 1.24
CA ALA A 197 -16.75 -21.81 2.23
C ALA A 197 -15.60 -21.63 3.25
N PRO A 198 -15.86 -21.79 4.56
CA PRO A 198 -14.79 -21.82 5.55
C PRO A 198 -13.95 -23.10 5.41
N PRO A 199 -12.63 -23.06 5.69
CA PRO A 199 -11.85 -21.88 6.07
C PRO A 199 -11.55 -20.97 4.87
N MET A 200 -11.81 -19.67 5.02
CA MET A 200 -11.48 -18.64 4.01
C MET A 200 -10.09 -18.08 4.29
N ALA A 201 -9.14 -18.27 3.39
CA ALA A 201 -7.81 -17.68 3.51
C ALA A 201 -7.84 -16.17 3.25
N PHE A 202 -6.96 -15.44 3.93
CA PHE A 202 -6.72 -14.01 3.69
C PHE A 202 -5.24 -13.66 3.75
N GLU A 203 -4.90 -12.53 3.12
CA GLU A 203 -3.59 -11.91 3.16
C GLU A 203 -3.75 -10.39 3.33
N LEU A 204 -3.20 -9.84 4.41
CA LEU A 204 -3.22 -8.42 4.74
C LEU A 204 -1.82 -7.84 4.58
N ASN A 205 -1.54 -7.33 3.39
CA ASN A 205 -0.31 -6.57 3.13
C ASN A 205 -0.34 -5.26 3.91
N TYR A 206 0.75 -4.94 4.60
CA TYR A 206 0.87 -3.71 5.38
C TYR A 206 2.20 -3.01 5.11
N ASP A 207 2.21 -1.72 5.36
CA ASP A 207 3.40 -0.90 5.32
C ASP A 207 4.16 -1.06 6.65
N ALA A 208 5.34 -1.68 6.60
CA ALA A 208 6.14 -1.94 7.80
C ALA A 208 6.53 -0.66 8.56
N SER A 209 6.61 0.49 7.88
CA SER A 209 6.91 1.78 8.50
C SER A 209 5.83 2.24 9.48
N LYS A 210 4.61 1.70 9.37
CA LYS A 210 3.48 1.99 10.28
C LYS A 210 3.48 1.12 11.52
N ILE A 211 4.44 0.20 11.66
CA ILE A 211 4.53 -0.71 12.79
C ILE A 211 5.56 -0.20 13.79
N ASP A 212 5.09 0.15 14.98
CA ASP A 212 5.90 0.46 16.14
C ASP A 212 6.00 -0.79 17.04
N PRO A 213 7.22 -1.29 17.32
CA PRO A 213 7.42 -2.46 18.18
C PRO A 213 6.81 -2.35 19.59
N ALA A 214 6.59 -1.13 20.11
CA ALA A 214 5.98 -0.89 21.41
C ALA A 214 4.44 -0.93 21.40
N MET A 215 3.82 -0.92 20.21
CA MET A 215 2.37 -0.89 20.03
C MET A 215 1.78 -2.29 19.88
N ARG A 216 0.47 -2.43 20.09
CA ARG A 216 -0.29 -3.69 19.99
C ARG A 216 -1.18 -3.68 18.76
N TYR A 217 -1.09 -4.73 17.96
CA TYR A 217 -1.87 -4.87 16.74
C TYR A 217 -2.75 -6.11 16.79
N ASN A 218 -3.98 -5.97 16.28
CA ASN A 218 -4.95 -7.07 16.17
C ASN A 218 -5.43 -7.22 14.72
N VAL A 219 -5.84 -8.45 14.38
CA VAL A 219 -6.67 -8.70 13.21
C VAL A 219 -8.12 -8.88 13.64
N ARG A 220 -9.06 -8.25 12.93
CA ARG A 220 -10.50 -8.52 13.05
C ARG A 220 -11.07 -8.92 11.70
N ALA A 221 -12.11 -9.75 11.74
CA ALA A 221 -12.85 -10.14 10.55
C ALA A 221 -14.35 -10.04 10.77
N ARG A 222 -15.07 -9.67 9.71
CA ARG A 222 -16.52 -9.64 9.64
C ARG A 222 -17.02 -10.09 8.29
N ILE A 223 -18.20 -10.68 8.26
CA ILE A 223 -18.90 -11.04 7.03
C ILE A 223 -20.17 -10.23 6.95
N GLU A 224 -20.36 -9.51 5.85
CA GLU A 224 -21.49 -8.62 5.60
C GLU A 224 -22.22 -9.03 4.32
N LEU A 225 -23.52 -8.74 4.25
CA LEU A 225 -24.33 -8.84 3.03
C LEU A 225 -25.14 -7.57 2.87
N ASP A 226 -24.93 -6.85 1.77
CA ASP A 226 -25.59 -5.55 1.51
C ASP A 226 -25.44 -4.57 2.68
N GLY A 227 -24.25 -4.54 3.30
CA GLY A 227 -23.93 -3.72 4.48
C GLY A 227 -24.45 -4.29 5.82
N ASN A 228 -25.23 -5.37 5.81
CA ASN A 228 -25.72 -6.00 7.04
C ASN A 228 -24.72 -7.03 7.58
N LEU A 229 -24.31 -6.84 8.84
CA LEU A 229 -23.39 -7.72 9.52
C LEU A 229 -24.03 -9.10 9.81
N LEU A 230 -23.39 -10.16 9.32
CA LEU A 230 -23.81 -11.56 9.54
C LEU A 230 -22.95 -12.25 10.59
N PHE A 231 -21.63 -12.05 10.51
CA PHE A 231 -20.65 -12.69 11.38
C PHE A 231 -19.55 -11.71 11.78
N ILE A 232 -19.01 -11.88 12.99
CA ILE A 232 -17.90 -11.06 13.49
C ILE A 232 -16.96 -11.90 14.36
N SER A 233 -15.67 -11.58 14.33
CA SER A 233 -14.68 -12.10 15.27
C SER A 233 -14.94 -11.49 16.66
N ASP A 234 -15.11 -12.33 17.68
CA ASP A 234 -15.40 -11.90 19.05
C ASP A 234 -14.20 -12.02 20.01
N THR A 235 -13.11 -12.63 19.53
CA THR A 235 -11.90 -12.88 20.31
C THR A 235 -10.78 -12.01 19.77
N ALA A 236 -9.95 -11.47 20.66
CA ALA A 236 -8.75 -10.75 20.26
C ALA A 236 -7.78 -11.67 19.51
N ALA A 237 -7.22 -11.17 18.41
CA ALA A 237 -6.29 -11.88 17.55
C ALA A 237 -5.02 -11.05 17.37
N PRO A 238 -4.13 -11.02 18.38
CA PRO A 238 -2.92 -10.21 18.36
C PRO A 238 -1.89 -10.73 17.36
N VAL A 239 -1.19 -9.80 16.69
CA VAL A 239 -0.19 -10.08 15.64
C VAL A 239 0.98 -9.09 15.69
N LEU A 240 2.06 -9.42 14.98
CA LEU A 240 3.24 -8.59 14.65
C LEU A 240 4.20 -8.23 15.79
N THR A 241 3.69 -7.83 16.95
CA THR A 241 4.51 -7.30 18.06
C THR A 241 4.34 -8.14 19.32
N HIS A 242 5.17 -7.90 20.35
CA HIS A 242 5.04 -8.58 21.65
C HIS A 242 5.05 -10.12 21.53
N GLU A 243 6.00 -10.66 20.76
CA GLU A 243 6.16 -12.10 20.45
C GLU A 243 5.03 -12.72 19.59
N ASN A 244 4.05 -11.93 19.16
CA ASN A 244 3.02 -12.42 18.23
C ASN A 244 3.58 -12.52 16.80
N GLY A 245 3.23 -13.60 16.12
CA GLY A 245 3.60 -13.83 14.73
C GLY A 245 2.73 -13.03 13.74
N SER A 246 2.92 -13.31 12.45
CA SER A 246 2.14 -12.73 11.35
C SER A 246 1.09 -13.70 10.78
N THR A 247 0.75 -14.77 11.50
CA THR A 247 -0.28 -15.74 11.07
C THR A 247 -1.32 -15.93 12.17
N VAL A 248 -2.61 -15.89 11.80
CA VAL A 248 -3.71 -16.05 12.76
C VAL A 248 -4.90 -16.82 12.19
N ASN A 249 -5.60 -17.55 13.05
CA ASN A 249 -6.86 -18.20 12.71
C ASN A 249 -8.00 -17.52 13.46
N LEU A 250 -8.96 -17.00 12.73
CA LEU A 250 -10.12 -16.30 13.26
C LEU A 250 -11.33 -17.22 13.25
N LEU A 251 -11.98 -17.31 14.40
CA LEU A 251 -13.27 -17.97 14.53
C LEU A 251 -14.34 -16.90 14.73
N LEU A 252 -15.32 -16.87 13.84
CA LEU A 252 -16.39 -15.91 13.84
C LEU A 252 -17.60 -16.47 14.57
N LYS A 253 -18.38 -15.57 15.15
CA LYS A 253 -19.70 -15.87 15.70
C LYS A 253 -20.76 -15.21 14.85
N GLN A 254 -21.86 -15.93 14.66
CA GLN A 254 -23.06 -15.36 14.06
C GLN A 254 -23.66 -14.33 15.01
N LEU A 255 -24.05 -13.18 14.49
CA LEU A 255 -24.94 -12.28 15.22
C LEU A 255 -26.36 -12.83 15.15
N ALA A 256 -26.91 -13.14 16.32
CA ALA A 256 -28.32 -13.53 16.43
C ALA A 256 -29.19 -12.35 15.96
N ARG A 257 -30.06 -12.61 15.00
CA ARG A 257 -31.16 -11.71 14.62
C ARG A 257 -32.27 -11.76 15.66
#